data_AF-A0AAD4ZBW6-F1
#
_entry.id   AF-A0AAD4ZBW6-F1
#
_cell.length_a   1.000
_cell.length_b   1.000
_cell.length_c   1.000
_cell.angle_alpha   90.00
_cell.angle_beta   90.00
_cell.angle_gamma   90.00
#
_symmetry.space_group_name_H-M   'P 1'
#
loop_
_entity.id
_entity.type
_entity.pdbx_description
1 polymer ?
#
loop_
_entity_poly.entity_id
_entity_poly.type
_entity_poly.pdbx_seq_one_letter_code
_entity_poly.pdbx_strand_id
1 'polypeptide(L)'
;MVKKPSGSLNDEEVENLTVKIQNAGTEVVEEKGGVGFATLSMVYAAARFIESSLRALDGDGDIYEYSYVESDLIGLTFFASRVKLGRNGVEALVTYMTSKV
;
A
#
# COMPACT_ATOMS: atom_id res chain seq x y z
N MET A 1 -13.06 -5.53 -14.33
CA MET A 1 -12.52 -6.88 -14.58
C MET A 1 -11.04 -6.85 -14.25
N VAL A 2 -10.65 -7.17 -13.01
CA VAL A 2 -9.22 -7.15 -12.60
C VAL A 2 -8.58 -8.44 -13.11
N LYS A 3 -7.65 -8.31 -14.05
CA LYS A 3 -6.92 -9.41 -14.68
C LYS A 3 -6.08 -10.11 -13.60
N LYS A 4 -6.34 -11.39 -13.34
CA LYS A 4 -5.53 -12.23 -12.44
C LYS A 4 -4.10 -12.28 -13.03
N PRO A 5 -3.04 -11.95 -12.29
CA PRO A 5 -1.67 -12.02 -12.81
C PRO A 5 -1.36 -13.48 -13.18
N SER A 6 -0.63 -13.66 -14.29
CA SER A 6 -0.39 -14.96 -14.95
C SER A 6 0.72 -15.80 -14.31
N GLY A 7 1.20 -15.42 -13.11
CA GLY A 7 2.16 -16.21 -12.33
C GLY A 7 1.57 -16.47 -10.95
N SER A 8 1.34 -17.74 -10.62
CA SER A 8 1.09 -18.15 -9.24
C SER A 8 2.44 -18.34 -8.56
N LEU A 9 2.70 -17.57 -7.50
CA LEU A 9 3.79 -17.86 -6.58
C LEU A 9 3.44 -19.15 -5.83
N ASN A 10 4.44 -19.99 -5.59
CA ASN A 10 4.29 -21.11 -4.64
C ASN A 10 4.35 -20.60 -3.19
N ASP A 11 3.98 -21.45 -2.23
CA ASP A 11 3.88 -21.05 -0.82
C ASP A 11 5.23 -20.56 -0.24
N GLU A 12 6.33 -21.21 -0.64
CA GLU A 12 7.69 -20.82 -0.22
C GLU A 12 8.08 -19.45 -0.79
N GLU A 13 7.76 -19.18 -2.06
CA GLU A 13 7.97 -17.87 -2.69
C GLU A 13 7.14 -16.77 -2.01
N VAL A 14 5.89 -17.07 -1.63
CA VAL A 14 5.03 -16.14 -0.90
C VAL A 14 5.59 -15.83 0.48
N GLU A 15 6.04 -16.85 1.21
CA GLU A 15 6.63 -16.69 2.54
C GLU A 15 7.92 -15.86 2.47
N ASN A 16 8.85 -16.25 1.60
CA ASN A 16 10.11 -15.55 1.41
C ASN A 16 9.91 -14.09 0.99
N LEU A 17 8.99 -13.82 0.05
CA LEU A 17 8.70 -12.46 -0.38
C LEU A 17 8.05 -11.64 0.74
N THR A 18 7.17 -12.25 1.54
CA THR A 18 6.49 -11.60 2.66
C THR A 18 7.50 -11.16 3.73
N VAL A 19 8.38 -12.06 4.15
CA VAL A 19 9.44 -11.77 5.12
C VAL A 19 10.34 -10.65 4.62
N LYS A 20 10.73 -10.69 3.34
CA LYS A 20 11.57 -9.64 2.74
C LYS A 20 10.88 -8.28 2.72
N ILE A 21 9.59 -8.22 2.34
CA ILE A 21 8.84 -6.96 2.30
C ILE A 21 8.69 -6.37 3.72
N GLN A 22 8.38 -7.19 4.71
CA GLN A 22 8.22 -6.75 6.10
C GLN A 22 9.52 -6.19 6.70
N ASN A 23 10.67 -6.76 6.31
CA ASN A 23 11.98 -6.39 6.86
C ASN A 23 12.78 -5.41 5.98
N ALA A 24 12.30 -5.01 4.82
CA ALA A 24 13.03 -4.15 3.87
C ALA A 24 13.56 -2.85 4.50
N GLY A 25 12.83 -2.26 5.45
CA GLY A 25 13.29 -1.08 6.18
C GLY A 25 14.50 -1.37 7.07
N THR A 26 14.49 -2.50 7.77
CA THR A 26 15.60 -2.98 8.61
C THR A 26 16.82 -3.31 7.76
N GLU A 27 16.63 -4.02 6.63
CA GLU A 27 17.72 -4.34 5.69
C GLU A 27 18.46 -3.07 5.25
N VAL A 28 17.75 -1.99 4.93
CA VAL A 28 18.38 -0.71 4.54
C VAL A 28 19.17 -0.07 5.68
N VAL A 29 18.70 -0.17 6.93
CA VAL A 29 19.44 0.36 8.09
C VAL A 29 20.73 -0.42 8.30
N GLU A 30 20.66 -1.75 8.20
CA GLU A 30 21.80 -2.64 8.34
C GLU A 30 22.84 -2.41 7.24
N GLU A 31 22.40 -2.30 5.97
CA GLU A 31 23.28 -1.99 4.83
C GLU A 31 23.96 -0.62 4.97
N LYS A 32 23.31 0.34 5.62
CA LYS A 32 23.89 1.65 5.94
C LYS A 32 24.79 1.63 7.19
N GLY A 33 25.17 0.46 7.69
CA GLY A 33 26.03 0.31 8.85
C GLY A 33 25.35 0.72 10.16
N GLY A 34 24.03 0.59 10.24
CA GLY A 34 23.22 1.01 11.39
C GLY A 34 22.99 2.52 11.48
N VAL A 35 23.46 3.30 10.50
CA VAL A 35 23.35 4.76 10.50
C VAL A 35 22.43 5.23 9.38
N GLY A 36 21.21 5.61 9.77
CA GLY A 36 20.20 6.17 8.87
C GLY A 36 19.21 5.13 8.34
N PHE A 37 18.11 5.62 7.79
CA PHE A 37 16.98 4.83 7.31
C PHE A 37 16.77 5.00 5.79
N ALA A 38 15.78 4.32 5.23
CA ALA A 38 15.38 4.46 3.82
C ALA A 38 14.92 5.90 3.51
N THR A 39 15.77 6.69 2.85
CA THR A 39 15.49 8.11 2.57
C THR A 39 14.97 8.32 1.15
N LEU A 40 15.77 7.98 0.13
CA LEU A 40 15.41 8.25 -1.27
C LEU A 40 14.17 7.47 -1.72
N SER A 41 14.07 6.20 -1.35
CA SER A 41 12.90 5.36 -1.64
C SER A 41 11.64 5.88 -0.93
N MET A 42 11.77 6.36 0.31
CA MET A 42 10.65 6.95 1.04
C MET A 42 10.19 8.28 0.42
N VAL A 43 11.13 9.15 0.02
CA VAL A 43 10.81 10.41 -0.68
C VAL A 43 10.07 10.12 -1.99
N TYR A 44 10.52 9.13 -2.75
CA TYR A 44 9.82 8.71 -3.97
C TYR A 44 8.41 8.18 -3.68
N ALA A 45 8.25 7.30 -2.67
CA ALA A 45 6.94 6.78 -2.27
C ALA A 45 5.98 7.90 -1.83
N ALA A 46 6.48 8.85 -1.03
CA ALA A 46 5.72 10.03 -0.61
C ALA A 46 5.32 10.91 -1.79
N ALA A 47 6.25 11.21 -2.71
CA ALA A 47 5.97 12.01 -3.89
C ALA A 47 4.88 11.38 -4.76
N ARG A 48 4.93 10.06 -4.97
CA ARG A 48 3.89 9.32 -5.69
C ARG A 48 2.53 9.41 -5.00
N PHE A 49 2.47 9.21 -3.69
CA PHE A 49 1.19 9.28 -2.96
C PHE A 49 0.61 10.71 -2.97
N ILE A 50 1.45 11.74 -2.86
CA ILE A 50 1.05 13.14 -2.96
C ILE A 50 0.53 13.45 -4.36
N GLU A 51 1.19 12.97 -5.42
CA GLU A 51 0.71 13.14 -6.80
C GLU A 51 -0.69 12.53 -6.98
N SER A 52 -0.92 11.30 -6.51
CA SER A 52 -2.24 10.67 -6.51
C SER A 52 -3.27 11.52 -5.75
N SER A 53 -2.88 12.06 -4.59
CA SER A 53 -3.75 12.92 -3.78
C SER A 53 -4.10 14.23 -4.49
N LEU A 54 -3.13 14.89 -5.14
CA LEU A 54 -3.34 16.13 -5.89
C LEU A 54 -4.25 15.93 -7.08
N ARG A 55 -4.08 14.82 -7.82
CA ARG A 55 -4.97 14.46 -8.94
C ARG A 55 -6.41 14.24 -8.47
N ALA A 56 -6.58 13.52 -7.37
CA ALA A 56 -7.89 13.31 -6.77
C ALA A 56 -8.55 14.64 -6.33
N LEU A 57 -7.77 15.56 -5.78
CA LEU A 57 -8.21 16.93 -5.43
C LEU A 57 -8.61 17.75 -6.66
N ASP A 58 -7.90 17.62 -7.77
CA ASP A 58 -8.23 18.30 -9.03
C ASP A 58 -9.53 17.75 -9.66
N GLY A 59 -9.93 16.54 -9.27
CA GLY A 59 -11.17 15.90 -9.69
C GLY A 59 -10.98 14.74 -10.65
N ASP A 60 -9.76 14.21 -10.78
CA ASP A 60 -9.55 12.92 -11.45
C ASP A 60 -10.38 11.85 -10.75
N GLY A 61 -11.16 11.11 -11.54
CA GLY A 61 -11.87 9.94 -11.07
C GLY A 61 -10.94 8.74 -10.89
N ASP A 62 -11.40 7.75 -10.13
CA ASP A 62 -10.81 6.41 -10.03
C ASP A 62 -9.33 6.37 -9.62
N ILE A 63 -8.93 7.26 -8.72
CA ILE A 63 -7.65 7.22 -8.03
C ILE A 63 -7.73 6.27 -6.84
N TYR A 64 -6.83 5.30 -6.78
CA TYR A 64 -6.76 4.32 -5.71
C TYR A 64 -5.34 4.16 -5.17
N GLU A 65 -5.19 4.18 -3.86
CA GLU A 65 -3.93 3.92 -3.17
C GLU A 65 -4.15 3.00 -1.97
N TYR A 66 -3.09 2.37 -1.47
CA TYR A 66 -3.13 1.75 -0.14
C TYR A 66 -2.72 2.78 0.90
N SER A 67 -3.53 2.95 1.94
CA SER A 67 -3.26 3.92 3.00
C SER A 67 -3.74 3.41 4.36
N TYR A 68 -3.02 3.79 5.41
CA TYR A 68 -3.39 3.52 6.80
C TYR A 68 -4.29 4.65 7.30
N VAL A 69 -5.59 4.37 7.39
CA VAL A 69 -6.63 5.36 7.72
C VAL A 69 -7.59 4.76 8.73
N GLU A 70 -8.46 5.60 9.29
CA GLU A 70 -9.59 5.13 10.09
C GLU A 70 -10.43 4.16 9.24
N SER A 71 -10.72 3.00 9.80
CA SER A 71 -11.29 1.89 9.04
C SER A 71 -12.22 1.07 9.91
N ASP A 72 -13.30 0.59 9.31
CA ASP A 72 -14.25 -0.37 9.88
C ASP A 72 -14.19 -1.74 9.17
N LEU A 73 -13.23 -1.93 8.24
CA LEU A 73 -13.11 -3.15 7.44
C LEU A 73 -12.74 -4.38 8.27
N ILE A 74 -12.02 -4.16 9.36
CA ILE A 74 -11.68 -5.16 10.36
C ILE A 74 -11.96 -4.52 11.72
N GLY A 75 -12.13 -5.31 12.79
CA GLY A 75 -12.48 -4.82 14.14
C GLY A 75 -11.43 -3.96 14.85
N LEU A 76 -10.59 -3.22 14.12
CA LEU A 76 -9.58 -2.27 14.60
C LEU A 76 -9.96 -0.86 14.14
N THR A 77 -9.68 0.16 14.95
CA THR A 77 -10.01 1.57 14.63
C THR A 77 -9.30 2.11 13.39
N PHE A 78 -8.09 1.63 13.11
CA PHE A 78 -7.30 2.03 11.95
C PHE A 78 -6.76 0.79 11.25
N PHE A 79 -6.75 0.81 9.92
CA PHE A 79 -6.22 -0.29 9.13
C PHE A 79 -5.71 0.17 7.76
N ALA A 80 -4.62 -0.46 7.30
CA ALA A 80 -4.09 -0.23 5.97
C ALA A 80 -4.89 -1.04 4.95
N SER A 81 -5.60 -0.35 4.08
CA SER A 81 -6.40 -0.99 3.03
C SER A 81 -6.37 -0.16 1.76
N ARG A 82 -6.91 -0.71 0.68
CA ARG A 82 -7.07 0.03 -0.56
C ARG A 82 -8.19 1.06 -0.39
N VAL A 83 -7.91 2.30 -0.71
CA VAL A 83 -8.86 3.42 -0.59
C VAL A 83 -9.07 4.08 -1.95
N LYS A 84 -10.27 4.60 -2.18
CA LYS A 84 -10.56 5.53 -3.28
C LYS A 84 -10.33 6.96 -2.77
N LEU A 85 -9.50 7.70 -3.48
CA LEU A 85 -9.27 9.13 -3.22
C LEU A 85 -10.17 9.96 -4.12
N GLY A 86 -10.63 11.10 -3.61
CA GLY A 86 -11.32 12.13 -4.38
C GLY A 86 -11.16 13.52 -3.75
N ARG A 87 -12.07 14.44 -4.07
CA ARG A 87 -11.90 15.87 -3.74
C ARG A 87 -11.90 16.18 -2.26
N ASN A 88 -12.45 15.27 -1.45
CA ASN A 88 -12.56 15.41 0.00
C ASN A 88 -11.65 14.42 0.75
N GLY A 89 -10.59 13.92 0.11
CA GLY A 89 -9.69 12.93 0.69
C GLY A 89 -10.16 11.50 0.42
N VAL A 90 -10.28 10.67 1.47
CA VAL A 90 -10.74 9.28 1.34
C VAL A 90 -12.25 9.25 1.15
N GLU A 91 -12.70 8.81 -0.02
CA GLU A 91 -14.13 8.74 -0.35
C GLU A 91 -14.72 7.34 -0.14
N ALA A 92 -13.90 6.30 -0.24
CA ALA A 92 -14.35 4.93 0.02
C ALA A 92 -13.20 4.02 0.45
N LEU A 93 -13.52 3.08 1.34
CA LEU A 93 -12.68 1.92 1.65
C LEU A 93 -13.04 0.79 0.68
N VAL A 94 -12.05 0.22 0.00
CA VAL A 94 -12.26 -0.88 -0.96
C VAL A 94 -12.13 -2.20 -0.22
N THR A 95 -13.27 -2.86 0.02
CA THR A 95 -13.31 -4.19 0.62
C THR A 95 -12.67 -5.22 -0.31
N TYR A 96 -11.89 -6.13 0.27
CA TYR A 96 -11.45 -7.32 -0.45
C TYR A 96 -12.69 -8.16 -0.77
N MET A 97 -12.97 -8.42 -2.06
CA MET A 97 -13.86 -9.53 -2.39
C MET A 97 -13.20 -10.80 -1.85
N THR A 98 -13.61 -11.25 -0.67
CA THR A 98 -13.40 -12.62 -0.24
C THR A 98 -14.07 -13.46 -1.32
N SER A 99 -13.27 -14.08 -2.18
CA SER A 99 -13.74 -15.29 -2.83
C SER A 99 -14.14 -16.21 -1.68
N LYS A 100 -15.45 -16.43 -1.53
CA LYS A 100 -15.95 -17.55 -0.73
C LYS A 100 -15.16 -18.77 -1.20
N VAL A 101 -14.29 -19.26 -0.34
CA VAL A 101 -13.90 -20.66 -0.34
C VAL A 101 -15.04 -21.41 0.33
#